data_AF-A0A9E2CEI7-F1
#
_entry.id   AF-A0A9E2CEI7-F1
#
_cell.length_a   1.000
_cell.length_b   1.000
_cell.length_c   1.000
_cell.angle_alpha   90.00
_cell.angle_beta   90.00
_cell.angle_gamma   90.00
#
_symmetry.space_group_name_H-M   'P 1'
#
loop_
_entity.id
_entity.type
_entity.pdbx_description
1 polymer ?
#
loop_
_entity_poly.entity_id
_entity_poly.type
_entity_poly.pdbx_seq_one_letter_code
_entity_poly.pdbx_strand_id
1 'polypeptide(L)'
;CARPPTFARRVCRLDPTLNNVSFTRVAACMSHGSWFSAIRDQPNASSSFAACTFIALLLGSDDATGLRVEYTWNAESHLTVVTPVSPQAGDKKVEFAYDHMDRRLGWWAVPTLQGLAVKKMSQEKMPHSNHARKHVYEPVWWLCILMSAGMSIVGAMELAASSWSGLHLIGIGLALAGIALLWGATWRWRRRATRIGALIAGLMLLLLGAMMPLFPRRIARIDVYTVAAGRLRVLSDCLKEYSDEHGAFPPSLRSLVNEGWITEDLLHSPFVTHLSQRECDYAYVAELERSDPATWPIVFDGTHVHNNGTRAVLELSGEVLFLTATEYAEYYGAFTEKYKADRGSLPVVILPPGL
;
A
#
# COMPACT_ATOMS: atom_id res chain seq x y z
N CYS A 1 59.38 -2.47 -16.41
CA CYS A 1 58.48 -3.30 -17.24
C CYS A 1 57.85 -4.40 -16.39
N ALA A 2 56.81 -4.07 -15.64
CA ALA A 2 56.09 -5.03 -14.81
C ALA A 2 54.89 -5.59 -15.59
N ARG A 3 54.77 -6.92 -15.64
CA ARG A 3 53.60 -7.63 -16.21
C ARG A 3 52.41 -7.54 -15.24
N PRO A 4 51.17 -7.45 -15.72
CA PRO A 4 49.98 -7.55 -14.87
C PRO A 4 49.67 -9.02 -14.52
N PRO A 5 49.00 -9.29 -13.38
CA PRO A 5 48.62 -10.63 -13.01
C PRO A 5 47.35 -11.10 -13.76
N THR A 6 47.40 -12.33 -14.24
CA THR A 6 46.28 -13.09 -14.80
C THR A 6 45.30 -13.54 -13.71
N PHE A 7 44.05 -13.11 -13.80
CA PHE A 7 42.96 -13.66 -12.98
C PHE A 7 42.53 -15.03 -13.52
N ALA A 8 42.65 -16.06 -12.67
CA ALA A 8 42.14 -17.40 -12.93
C ALA A 8 40.63 -17.45 -12.70
N ARG A 9 39.88 -17.80 -13.74
CA ARG A 9 38.42 -18.00 -13.72
C ARG A 9 38.11 -19.36 -13.10
N ARG A 10 37.63 -19.39 -11.85
CA ARG A 10 37.14 -20.61 -11.20
C ARG A 10 35.64 -20.71 -11.44
N VAL A 11 35.21 -21.65 -12.29
CA VAL A 11 33.80 -21.93 -12.56
C VAL A 11 33.29 -22.88 -11.48
N CYS A 12 32.48 -22.37 -10.55
CA CYS A 12 31.70 -23.20 -9.65
C CYS A 12 30.36 -23.52 -10.30
N ARG A 13 30.11 -24.81 -10.53
CA ARG A 13 28.82 -25.36 -10.95
C ARG A 13 27.98 -25.55 -9.69
N LEU A 14 26.79 -24.93 -9.63
CA LEU A 14 25.86 -25.10 -8.51
C LEU A 14 24.44 -25.42 -9.00
N ASP A 15 23.79 -26.21 -8.16
CA ASP A 15 22.62 -27.09 -8.28
C ASP A 15 21.29 -26.35 -8.57
N PRO A 16 20.42 -26.82 -9.49
CA PRO A 16 19.19 -26.10 -9.89
C PRO A 16 17.97 -26.26 -8.95
N THR A 17 18.12 -26.50 -7.65
CA THR A 17 16.97 -26.86 -6.77
C THR A 17 16.64 -25.86 -5.65
N LEU A 18 16.76 -24.55 -5.87
CA LEU A 18 16.29 -23.54 -4.92
C LEU A 18 15.38 -22.51 -5.60
N ASN A 19 14.18 -22.95 -6.00
CA ASN A 19 13.07 -22.07 -6.32
C ASN A 19 12.25 -21.83 -5.04
N ASN A 20 12.43 -20.65 -4.43
CA ASN A 20 11.39 -19.86 -3.77
C ASN A 20 12.05 -18.68 -3.04
N VAL A 21 12.00 -17.50 -3.65
CA VAL A 21 12.30 -16.23 -2.98
C VAL A 21 11.05 -15.36 -3.02
N SER A 22 10.62 -14.92 -1.86
CA SER A 22 9.40 -14.15 -1.60
C SER A 22 9.51 -12.69 -2.06
N PHE A 23 8.34 -12.11 -2.34
CA PHE A 23 8.08 -10.77 -2.91
C PHE A 23 8.74 -9.57 -2.19
N THR A 24 9.24 -9.75 -0.97
CA THR A 24 9.67 -8.63 -0.10
C THR A 24 11.02 -8.02 -0.49
N ARG A 25 11.86 -8.71 -1.27
CA ARG A 25 13.19 -8.18 -1.69
C ARG A 25 13.15 -7.27 -2.92
N VAL A 26 12.10 -7.36 -3.75
CA VAL A 26 12.05 -6.61 -5.02
C VAL A 26 11.76 -5.11 -4.80
N ALA A 27 11.00 -4.77 -3.76
CA ALA A 27 10.71 -3.37 -3.43
C ALA A 27 11.95 -2.58 -2.95
N ALA A 28 12.96 -3.25 -2.41
CA ALA A 28 14.15 -2.60 -1.85
C ALA A 28 15.21 -2.23 -2.91
N CYS A 29 15.19 -2.85 -4.11
CA CYS A 29 16.19 -2.56 -5.15
C CYS A 29 15.82 -1.36 -6.05
N MET A 30 14.57 -0.89 -6.02
CA MET A 30 14.09 0.20 -6.89
C MET A 30 14.34 1.62 -6.35
N SER A 31 14.93 1.78 -5.16
CA SER A 31 15.21 3.09 -4.55
C SER A 31 16.56 3.73 -4.95
N HIS A 32 17.41 3.07 -5.74
CA HIS A 32 18.72 3.63 -6.14
C HIS A 32 18.64 4.58 -7.36
N GLY A 33 18.32 5.86 -7.07
CA GLY A 33 19.22 6.99 -7.36
C GLY A 33 19.44 7.56 -8.78
N SER A 34 18.97 6.97 -9.89
CA SER A 34 19.31 7.49 -11.24
C SER A 34 18.16 8.07 -12.08
N TRP A 35 16.90 7.88 -11.69
CA TRP A 35 15.75 8.32 -12.50
C TRP A 35 15.25 9.74 -12.18
N PHE A 36 15.53 10.26 -10.99
CA PHE A 36 15.00 11.56 -10.56
C PHE A 36 15.67 12.77 -11.21
N SER A 37 16.87 12.62 -11.78
CA SER A 37 17.56 13.72 -12.46
C SER A 37 16.96 14.05 -13.83
N ALA A 38 16.43 13.06 -14.56
CA ALA A 38 15.90 13.25 -15.91
C ALA A 38 14.52 13.96 -15.97
N ILE A 39 13.78 13.98 -14.86
CA ILE A 39 12.43 14.59 -14.77
C ILE A 39 12.51 16.07 -14.36
N ARG A 40 13.65 16.53 -13.83
CA ARG A 40 13.81 17.89 -13.29
C ARG A 40 13.87 18.99 -14.37
N ASP A 41 14.20 18.65 -15.62
CA ASP A 41 14.54 19.63 -16.67
C ASP A 41 13.44 19.89 -17.72
N GLN A 42 12.19 19.46 -17.49
CA GLN A 42 11.08 19.74 -18.43
C GLN A 42 10.12 20.83 -17.90
N PRO A 43 10.14 22.05 -18.46
CA PRO A 43 9.40 23.17 -17.87
C PRO A 43 7.89 23.17 -18.13
N ASN A 44 7.33 22.26 -18.94
CA ASN A 44 5.89 22.25 -19.25
C ASN A 44 5.36 20.84 -19.53
N ALA A 45 5.09 20.06 -18.48
CA ALA A 45 4.22 18.88 -18.57
C ALA A 45 3.56 18.61 -17.21
N SER A 46 2.25 18.35 -17.22
CA SER A 46 1.48 17.85 -16.07
C SER A 46 2.01 16.46 -15.65
N SER A 47 3.06 16.47 -14.83
CA SER A 47 3.91 15.33 -14.48
C SER A 47 3.27 14.33 -13.50
N SER A 48 2.13 14.67 -12.90
CA SER A 48 1.42 13.79 -11.98
C SER A 48 0.65 12.66 -12.68
N PHE A 49 0.18 12.86 -13.91
CA PHE A 49 -0.65 11.85 -14.59
C PHE A 49 0.21 10.76 -15.26
N ALA A 50 1.36 11.12 -15.83
CA ALA A 50 2.28 10.18 -16.46
C ALA A 50 2.98 9.27 -15.44
N ALA A 51 3.42 9.84 -14.30
CA ALA A 51 4.05 9.08 -13.23
C ALA A 51 3.08 8.09 -12.56
N CYS A 52 1.84 8.51 -12.28
CA CYS A 52 0.84 7.61 -11.69
C CYS A 52 0.38 6.50 -12.64
N THR A 53 0.29 6.77 -13.95
CA THR A 53 -0.07 5.74 -14.95
C THR A 53 1.06 4.72 -15.12
N PHE A 54 2.32 5.16 -15.07
CA PHE A 54 3.49 4.29 -15.21
C PHE A 54 3.74 3.44 -13.94
N ILE A 55 3.53 4.02 -12.75
CA ILE A 55 3.57 3.30 -11.48
C ILE A 55 2.41 2.31 -11.35
N ALA A 56 1.20 2.65 -11.83
CA ALA A 56 0.08 1.71 -11.89
C ALA A 56 0.30 0.56 -12.88
N LEU A 57 1.10 0.77 -13.94
CA LEU A 57 1.56 -0.28 -14.86
C LEU A 57 2.64 -1.19 -14.24
N LEU A 58 3.48 -0.66 -13.35
CA LEU A 58 4.55 -1.40 -12.67
C LEU A 58 4.07 -2.10 -11.38
N LEU A 59 3.05 -1.57 -10.70
CA LEU A 59 2.50 -2.09 -9.44
C LEU A 59 1.13 -2.77 -9.61
N GLY A 60 0.63 -2.87 -10.84
CA GLY A 60 -0.71 -3.34 -11.14
C GLY A 60 -0.84 -4.86 -11.21
N SER A 61 -1.69 -5.39 -10.32
CA SER A 61 -2.50 -6.61 -10.48
C SER A 61 -2.47 -7.20 -11.90
N ASP A 62 -1.89 -8.40 -12.01
CA ASP A 62 -1.77 -9.20 -13.24
C ASP A 62 -3.10 -9.39 -14.02
N ASP A 63 -4.25 -9.08 -13.40
CA ASP A 63 -5.56 -9.37 -13.96
C ASP A 63 -6.20 -8.21 -14.76
N ALA A 64 -5.71 -6.97 -14.64
CA ALA A 64 -6.40 -5.81 -15.24
C ALA A 64 -6.04 -5.54 -16.71
N THR A 65 -4.82 -5.88 -17.14
CA THR A 65 -4.31 -5.57 -18.49
C THR A 65 -4.06 -6.81 -19.35
N GLY A 66 -4.07 -8.01 -18.76
CA GLY A 66 -3.77 -9.28 -19.46
C GLY A 66 -2.32 -9.41 -19.96
N LEU A 67 -1.47 -8.43 -19.65
CA LEU A 67 -0.04 -8.43 -19.95
C LEU A 67 0.70 -9.08 -18.79
N ARG A 68 1.21 -10.28 -19.03
CA ARG A 68 2.14 -10.94 -18.12
C ARG A 68 3.56 -10.78 -18.65
N VAL A 69 4.45 -10.38 -17.76
CA VAL A 69 5.87 -10.19 -18.07
C VAL A 69 6.68 -10.93 -17.00
N GLU A 70 7.68 -11.69 -17.44
CA GLU A 70 8.62 -12.37 -16.56
C GLU A 70 9.93 -11.59 -16.52
N TYR A 71 10.46 -11.37 -15.32
CA TYR A 71 11.68 -10.60 -15.08
C TYR A 71 12.78 -11.53 -14.57
N THR A 72 13.95 -11.48 -15.20
CA THR A 72 15.14 -12.23 -14.74
C THR A 72 16.19 -11.27 -14.18
N TRP A 73 16.61 -11.54 -12.95
CA TRP A 73 17.61 -10.76 -12.23
C TRP A 73 18.92 -11.55 -12.15
N ASN A 74 20.07 -10.86 -12.21
CA ASN A 74 21.36 -11.50 -11.93
C ASN A 74 21.61 -11.63 -10.42
N ALA A 75 22.74 -12.26 -10.06
CA ALA A 75 23.14 -12.45 -8.66
C ALA A 75 23.41 -11.13 -7.89
N GLU A 76 23.56 -10.01 -8.61
CA GLU A 76 23.79 -8.67 -8.07
C GLU A 76 22.49 -7.85 -8.02
N SER A 77 21.33 -8.48 -8.21
CA SER A 77 20.00 -7.83 -8.25
C SER A 77 19.82 -6.81 -9.37
N HIS A 78 20.57 -6.95 -10.47
CA HIS A 78 20.35 -6.16 -11.68
C HIS A 78 19.39 -6.89 -12.62
N LEU A 79 18.42 -6.16 -13.18
CA LEU A 79 17.50 -6.69 -14.18
C LEU A 79 18.28 -6.99 -15.47
N THR A 80 18.21 -8.24 -15.94
CA THR A 80 18.97 -8.68 -17.12
C THR A 80 18.09 -9.02 -18.31
N VAL A 81 16.89 -9.53 -18.08
CA VAL A 81 15.96 -9.92 -19.15
C VAL A 81 14.53 -9.61 -18.73
N VAL A 82 13.75 -9.13 -19.70
CA VAL A 82 12.31 -8.91 -19.60
C VAL A 82 11.66 -9.72 -20.71
N THR A 83 10.94 -10.78 -20.37
CA THR A 83 10.30 -11.67 -21.35
C THR A 83 8.78 -11.49 -21.27
N PRO A 84 8.12 -10.99 -22.33
CA PRO A 84 6.67 -10.94 -22.37
C PRO A 84 6.12 -12.38 -22.42
N VAL A 85 5.30 -12.75 -21.44
CA VAL A 85 4.65 -14.08 -21.33
C VAL A 85 3.31 -14.09 -22.07
N SER A 86 2.66 -12.94 -22.19
CA SER A 86 1.40 -12.73 -22.92
C SER A 86 1.42 -11.35 -23.64
N PRO A 87 0.88 -11.23 -24.86
CA PRO A 87 0.22 -12.30 -25.63
C PRO A 87 1.20 -13.19 -26.40
N GLN A 88 0.95 -14.50 -26.43
CA GLN A 88 1.67 -15.50 -27.24
C GLN A 88 1.16 -15.52 -28.69
N ALA A 89 1.94 -16.14 -29.59
CA ALA A 89 1.53 -16.42 -30.96
C ALA A 89 0.37 -17.44 -30.97
N GLY A 90 -0.86 -16.95 -30.88
CA GLY A 90 -2.07 -17.76 -30.76
C GLY A 90 -3.16 -17.10 -29.92
N ASP A 91 -2.79 -16.12 -29.09
CA ASP A 91 -3.76 -15.38 -28.27
C ASP A 91 -4.63 -14.48 -29.15
N LYS A 92 -5.92 -14.38 -28.77
CA LYS A 92 -6.89 -13.53 -29.47
C LYS A 92 -6.46 -12.08 -29.35
N LYS A 93 -5.96 -11.51 -30.44
CA LYS A 93 -5.71 -10.07 -30.53
C LYS A 93 -7.05 -9.33 -30.46
N VAL A 94 -7.18 -8.48 -29.46
CA VAL A 94 -8.26 -7.49 -29.43
C VAL A 94 -7.75 -6.26 -30.19
N GLU A 95 -8.17 -6.13 -31.44
CA GLU A 95 -7.86 -4.94 -32.25
C GLU A 95 -8.84 -3.83 -31.90
N PHE A 96 -8.32 -2.64 -31.61
CA PHE A 96 -9.13 -1.44 -31.39
C PHE A 96 -9.09 -0.57 -32.63
N ALA A 97 -10.25 -0.07 -33.04
CA ALA A 97 -10.35 0.96 -34.07
C ALA A 97 -10.16 2.35 -33.44
N TYR A 98 -9.41 3.20 -34.13
CA TYR A 98 -9.15 4.58 -33.75
C TYR A 98 -9.67 5.52 -34.84
N ASP A 99 -10.16 6.70 -34.45
CA ASP A 99 -10.47 7.76 -35.42
C ASP A 99 -9.18 8.47 -35.91
N HIS A 100 -9.32 9.39 -36.88
CA HIS A 100 -8.19 10.19 -37.40
C HIS A 100 -7.56 11.15 -36.36
N MET A 101 -8.10 11.17 -35.14
CA MET A 101 -7.61 11.95 -33.99
C MET A 101 -7.11 11.03 -32.87
N ASP A 102 -6.81 9.75 -33.17
CA ASP A 102 -6.32 8.72 -32.24
C ASP A 102 -7.22 8.44 -31.02
N ARG A 103 -8.53 8.69 -31.13
CA ARG A 103 -9.50 8.34 -30.08
C ARG A 103 -10.06 6.95 -30.32
N ARG A 104 -10.11 6.15 -29.24
CA ARG A 104 -10.66 4.79 -29.27
C ARG A 104 -12.15 4.83 -29.58
N LEU A 105 -12.55 4.19 -30.68
CA LEU A 105 -13.95 4.04 -31.05
C LEU A 105 -14.58 2.91 -30.20
N GLY A 106 -15.68 3.23 -29.50
CA GLY A 106 -16.46 2.22 -28.77
C GLY A 106 -17.03 1.16 -29.72
N TRP A 107 -17.27 -0.06 -29.24
CA TRP A 107 -17.70 -1.19 -30.09
C TRP A 107 -19.03 -0.96 -30.83
N TRP A 108 -19.81 0.03 -30.41
CA TRP A 108 -21.05 0.47 -31.05
C TRP A 108 -20.84 1.49 -32.18
N ALA A 109 -19.63 2.04 -32.33
CA ALA A 109 -19.31 3.09 -33.30
C ALA A 109 -18.82 2.55 -34.66
N VAL A 110 -18.96 1.24 -34.93
CA VAL A 110 -18.71 0.64 -36.25
C VAL A 110 -20.02 0.20 -36.91
N PRO A 111 -20.86 1.12 -37.42
CA PRO A 111 -21.77 0.77 -38.51
C PRO A 111 -20.98 0.81 -39.82
N THR A 112 -21.22 -0.14 -40.72
CA THR A 112 -20.80 -0.17 -42.15
C THR A 112 -19.43 -0.76 -42.52
N LEU A 113 -19.10 -2.00 -42.11
CA LEU A 113 -18.23 -2.90 -42.90
C LEU A 113 -18.66 -4.38 -42.83
N GLN A 114 -19.96 -4.67 -42.70
CA GLN A 114 -20.51 -6.05 -42.76
C GLN A 114 -21.64 -6.18 -43.79
N GLY A 115 -21.47 -5.51 -44.92
CA GLY A 115 -22.35 -5.66 -46.08
C GLY A 115 -21.73 -6.56 -47.15
N LEU A 116 -21.33 -7.80 -46.83
CA LEU A 116 -21.10 -8.88 -47.81
C LEU A 116 -20.80 -10.20 -47.06
N ALA A 117 -21.61 -11.24 -47.34
CA ALA A 117 -21.63 -12.59 -46.74
C ALA A 117 -22.14 -12.63 -45.28
N VAL A 118 -23.27 -13.26 -44.93
CA VAL A 118 -23.71 -14.61 -45.25
C VAL A 118 -25.23 -14.68 -45.31
N LYS A 119 -25.70 -15.38 -46.34
CA LYS A 119 -27.09 -15.70 -46.68
C LYS A 119 -27.46 -17.03 -45.99
N LYS A 120 -28.72 -17.11 -45.52
CA LYS A 120 -29.51 -18.33 -45.25
C LYS A 120 -29.11 -19.23 -44.07
N MET A 121 -29.99 -19.26 -43.07
CA MET A 121 -30.63 -20.40 -42.39
C MET A 121 -31.27 -19.79 -41.11
N SER A 122 -32.46 -20.10 -40.63
CA SER A 122 -33.57 -20.97 -40.99
C SER A 122 -34.72 -20.46 -40.11
N GLN A 123 -35.88 -20.13 -40.69
CA GLN A 123 -37.09 -19.88 -39.91
C GLN A 123 -37.64 -21.23 -39.47
N GLU A 124 -37.39 -21.59 -38.21
CA GLU A 124 -38.08 -22.71 -37.57
C GLU A 124 -39.14 -22.18 -36.59
N LYS A 125 -40.37 -22.60 -36.88
CA LYS A 125 -41.64 -22.16 -36.30
C LYS A 125 -41.82 -22.85 -34.94
N MET A 126 -41.60 -22.15 -33.83
CA MET A 126 -41.93 -22.69 -32.49
C MET A 126 -43.35 -22.29 -32.05
N PRO A 127 -44.12 -23.22 -31.45
CA PRO A 127 -45.51 -22.98 -31.07
C PRO A 127 -45.63 -22.17 -29.78
N HIS A 128 -46.68 -21.35 -29.73
CA HIS A 128 -47.10 -20.57 -28.57
C HIS A 128 -47.44 -21.46 -27.36
N SER A 129 -46.63 -21.39 -26.29
CA SER A 129 -47.08 -21.71 -24.92
C SER A 129 -46.51 -20.69 -23.92
N ASN A 130 -46.90 -19.43 -24.10
CA ASN A 130 -46.61 -18.34 -23.17
C ASN A 130 -47.77 -18.20 -22.19
N HIS A 131 -47.71 -18.87 -21.03
CA HIS A 131 -48.33 -18.29 -19.82
C HIS A 131 -47.82 -18.85 -18.46
N ALA A 132 -47.09 -19.98 -18.42
CA ALA A 132 -46.71 -20.58 -17.13
C ALA A 132 -45.27 -20.27 -16.62
N ARG A 133 -44.39 -19.66 -17.43
CA ARG A 133 -42.98 -19.40 -17.03
C ARG A 133 -42.69 -17.99 -16.50
N LYS A 134 -43.68 -17.11 -16.35
CA LYS A 134 -43.42 -15.74 -15.85
C LYS A 134 -43.11 -15.65 -14.35
N HIS A 135 -43.55 -16.61 -13.54
CA HIS A 135 -43.46 -16.49 -12.07
C HIS A 135 -42.14 -16.97 -11.43
N VAL A 136 -41.27 -17.66 -12.17
CA VAL A 136 -40.01 -18.22 -11.60
C VAL A 136 -38.80 -17.34 -11.92
N TYR A 137 -38.80 -16.62 -13.05
CA TYR A 137 -37.67 -15.78 -13.45
C TYR A 137 -37.64 -14.39 -12.80
N GLU A 138 -38.80 -13.85 -12.42
CA GLU A 138 -38.89 -12.55 -11.75
C GLU A 138 -38.06 -12.43 -10.46
N PRO A 139 -38.16 -13.36 -9.48
CA PRO A 139 -37.40 -13.23 -8.23
C PRO A 139 -35.89 -13.38 -8.43
N VAL A 140 -35.45 -14.22 -9.36
CA VAL A 140 -34.02 -14.39 -9.69
C VAL A 140 -33.48 -13.12 -10.34
N TRP A 141 -34.24 -12.51 -11.24
CA TRP A 141 -33.85 -11.26 -11.90
C TRP A 141 -33.71 -10.09 -10.92
N TRP A 142 -34.64 -9.95 -9.96
CA TRP A 142 -34.53 -8.97 -8.88
C TRP A 142 -33.34 -9.22 -7.94
N LEU A 143 -33.02 -10.47 -7.64
CA LEU A 143 -31.85 -10.83 -6.83
C LEU A 143 -30.54 -10.41 -7.54
N CYS A 144 -30.41 -10.67 -8.84
CA CYS A 144 -29.25 -10.27 -9.62
C CYS A 144 -29.07 -8.74 -9.67
N ILE A 145 -30.17 -7.99 -9.80
CA ILE A 145 -30.14 -6.52 -9.76
C ILE A 145 -29.70 -6.01 -8.38
N LEU A 146 -30.23 -6.60 -7.31
CA LEU A 146 -29.84 -6.21 -5.94
C LEU A 146 -28.38 -6.52 -5.63
N MET A 147 -27.87 -7.68 -6.06
CA MET A 147 -26.45 -8.00 -5.90
C MET A 147 -25.55 -7.08 -6.72
N SER A 148 -25.94 -6.75 -7.96
CA SER A 148 -25.18 -5.83 -8.82
C SER A 148 -25.16 -4.41 -8.27
N ALA A 149 -26.29 -3.92 -7.75
CA ALA A 149 -26.38 -2.63 -7.08
C ALA A 149 -25.57 -2.61 -5.78
N GLY A 150 -25.63 -3.68 -4.98
CA GLY A 150 -24.83 -3.85 -3.77
C GLY A 150 -23.32 -3.80 -4.05
N MET A 151 -22.85 -4.53 -5.06
CA MET A 151 -21.43 -4.52 -5.46
C MET A 151 -20.99 -3.15 -6.00
N SER A 152 -21.87 -2.45 -6.71
CA SER A 152 -21.59 -1.08 -7.19
C SER A 152 -21.49 -0.06 -6.05
N ILE A 153 -22.31 -0.22 -5.01
CA ILE A 153 -22.25 0.61 -3.80
C ILE A 153 -20.95 0.32 -3.02
N VAL A 154 -20.55 -0.95 -2.88
CA VAL A 154 -19.30 -1.31 -2.20
C VAL A 154 -18.09 -0.73 -2.94
N GLY A 155 -18.02 -0.85 -4.26
CA GLY A 155 -16.95 -0.24 -5.06
C GLY A 155 -16.93 1.29 -4.98
N ALA A 156 -18.10 1.93 -4.93
CA ALA A 156 -18.20 3.38 -4.73
C ALA A 156 -17.79 3.82 -3.31
N MET A 157 -18.04 3.00 -2.29
CA MET A 157 -17.60 3.25 -0.91
C MET A 157 -16.07 3.11 -0.77
N GLU A 158 -15.46 2.17 -1.48
CA GLU A 158 -14.01 1.96 -1.49
C GLU A 158 -13.28 3.14 -2.18
N LEU A 159 -13.84 3.64 -3.30
CA LEU A 159 -13.37 4.87 -3.96
C LEU A 159 -13.59 6.15 -3.15
N ALA A 160 -14.66 6.22 -2.34
CA ALA A 160 -14.92 7.36 -1.46
C ALA A 160 -14.08 7.34 -0.17
N ALA A 161 -13.60 6.16 0.25
CA ALA A 161 -12.79 6.01 1.46
C ALA A 161 -11.41 6.68 1.37
N SER A 162 -10.89 6.93 0.15
CA SER A 162 -9.62 7.64 -0.05
C SER A 162 -9.73 9.16 0.01
N SER A 163 -10.94 9.75 0.04
CA SER A 163 -11.14 11.20 0.10
C SER A 163 -12.32 11.54 1.00
N TRP A 164 -12.14 11.45 2.32
CA TRP A 164 -13.16 11.78 3.31
C TRP A 164 -13.43 13.30 3.37
N SER A 165 -14.19 13.81 2.40
CA SER A 165 -14.95 15.06 2.57
C SER A 165 -16.36 14.71 3.04
N GLY A 166 -16.91 15.46 4.01
CA GLY A 166 -18.24 15.22 4.58
C GLY A 166 -19.40 15.19 3.56
N LEU A 167 -19.15 15.62 2.32
CA LEU A 167 -20.06 15.53 1.18
C LEU A 167 -20.37 14.08 0.77
N HIS A 168 -19.45 13.14 0.93
CA HIS A 168 -19.70 11.73 0.55
C HIS A 168 -20.68 11.04 1.50
N LEU A 169 -20.67 11.39 2.80
CA LEU A 169 -21.66 10.87 3.77
C LEU A 169 -23.07 11.38 3.47
N ILE A 170 -23.20 12.63 3.03
CA ILE A 170 -24.48 13.21 2.57
C ILE A 170 -24.96 12.49 1.30
N GLY A 171 -24.05 12.23 0.35
CA GLY A 171 -24.35 11.48 -0.88
C GLY A 171 -24.86 10.05 -0.61
N ILE A 172 -24.19 9.31 0.28
CA ILE A 172 -24.62 7.96 0.68
C ILE A 172 -25.97 8.02 1.41
N GLY A 173 -26.18 9.01 2.28
CA GLY A 173 -27.46 9.23 2.96
C GLY A 173 -28.62 9.47 1.98
N LEU A 174 -28.41 10.31 0.96
CA LEU A 174 -29.40 10.59 -0.08
C LEU A 174 -29.67 9.38 -0.98
N ALA A 175 -28.64 8.60 -1.34
CA ALA A 175 -28.79 7.38 -2.11
C ALA A 175 -29.62 6.33 -1.36
N LEU A 176 -29.33 6.12 -0.07
CA LEU A 176 -30.10 5.21 0.79
C LEU A 176 -31.55 5.68 0.98
N ALA A 177 -31.77 7.00 1.15
CA ALA A 177 -33.11 7.57 1.20
C ALA A 177 -33.88 7.35 -0.11
N GLY A 178 -33.23 7.52 -1.27
CA GLY A 178 -33.81 7.25 -2.58
C GLY A 178 -34.20 5.78 -2.76
N ILE A 179 -33.34 4.85 -2.34
CA ILE A 179 -33.64 3.40 -2.37
C ILE A 179 -34.81 3.07 -1.45
N ALA A 180 -34.88 3.65 -0.25
CA ALA A 180 -36.00 3.46 0.68
C ALA A 180 -37.34 3.96 0.10
N LEU A 181 -37.33 5.10 -0.61
CA LEU A 181 -38.51 5.65 -1.26
C LEU A 181 -38.97 4.80 -2.46
N LEU A 182 -38.03 4.34 -3.30
CA LEU A 182 -38.30 3.41 -4.40
C LEU A 182 -38.83 2.07 -3.88
N TRP A 183 -38.28 1.56 -2.79
CA TRP A 183 -38.75 0.35 -2.13
C TRP A 183 -40.18 0.55 -1.58
N GLY A 184 -40.46 1.69 -0.95
CA GLY A 184 -41.80 2.08 -0.48
C GLY A 184 -42.83 2.19 -1.61
N ALA A 185 -42.43 2.59 -2.82
CA ALA A 185 -43.32 2.67 -3.97
C ALA A 185 -43.70 1.28 -4.51
N THR A 186 -42.77 0.32 -4.51
CA THR A 186 -43.05 -1.09 -4.89
C THR A 186 -43.82 -1.87 -3.80
N TRP A 187 -44.00 -1.27 -2.62
CA TRP A 187 -44.48 -1.91 -1.40
C TRP A 187 -46.00 -2.17 -1.33
N ARG A 188 -46.83 -1.56 -2.17
CA ARG A 188 -48.31 -1.68 -2.06
C ARG A 188 -48.86 -3.11 -2.22
N TRP A 189 -48.07 -4.07 -2.69
CA TRP A 189 -48.53 -5.42 -3.06
C TRP A 189 -48.20 -6.59 -2.12
N ARG A 190 -47.42 -6.43 -1.03
CA ARG A 190 -46.97 -7.59 -0.23
C ARG A 190 -46.85 -7.36 1.29
N ARG A 191 -47.97 -7.01 1.94
CA ARG A 191 -48.07 -6.49 3.32
C ARG A 191 -47.49 -7.31 4.49
N ARG A 192 -47.05 -8.57 4.32
CA ARG A 192 -46.47 -9.39 5.42
C ARG A 192 -44.96 -9.59 5.36
N ALA A 193 -44.37 -9.78 4.17
CA ALA A 193 -42.91 -9.94 4.01
C ALA A 193 -42.12 -8.67 4.38
N THR A 194 -42.81 -7.55 4.45
CA THR A 194 -42.21 -6.22 4.53
C THR A 194 -42.01 -5.71 5.93
N ARG A 195 -42.74 -6.26 6.92
CA ARG A 195 -42.51 -5.91 8.33
C ARG A 195 -41.17 -6.49 8.81
N ILE A 196 -40.87 -7.72 8.41
CA ILE A 196 -39.60 -8.37 8.72
C ILE A 196 -38.44 -7.66 7.99
N GLY A 197 -38.61 -7.36 6.69
CA GLY A 197 -37.59 -6.63 5.93
C GLY A 197 -37.28 -5.24 6.51
N ALA A 198 -38.30 -4.48 6.91
CA ALA A 198 -38.11 -3.18 7.54
C ALA A 198 -37.41 -3.28 8.90
N LEU A 199 -37.72 -4.30 9.70
CA LEU A 199 -37.04 -4.54 10.98
C LEU A 199 -35.56 -4.90 10.78
N ILE A 200 -35.25 -5.76 9.80
CA ILE A 200 -33.85 -6.13 9.49
C ILE A 200 -33.06 -4.92 8.99
N ALA A 201 -33.62 -4.12 8.08
CA ALA A 201 -32.97 -2.91 7.58
C ALA A 201 -32.76 -1.87 8.68
N GLY A 202 -33.76 -1.66 9.55
CA GLY A 202 -33.64 -0.78 10.71
C GLY A 202 -32.57 -1.26 11.70
N LEU A 203 -32.51 -2.57 11.97
CA LEU A 203 -31.47 -3.16 12.82
C LEU A 203 -30.08 -3.00 12.20
N MET A 204 -29.92 -3.23 10.91
CA MET A 204 -28.65 -3.03 10.18
C MET A 204 -28.18 -1.57 10.25
N LEU A 205 -29.06 -0.60 10.03
CA LEU A 205 -28.73 0.82 10.16
C LEU A 205 -28.37 1.21 11.59
N LEU A 206 -29.07 0.66 12.58
CA LEU A 206 -28.78 0.90 14.00
C LEU A 206 -27.42 0.31 14.38
N LEU A 207 -27.11 -0.90 13.93
CA LEU A 207 -25.80 -1.53 14.14
C LEU A 207 -24.69 -0.73 13.45
N LEU A 208 -24.88 -0.29 12.20
CA LEU A 208 -23.90 0.54 11.48
C LEU A 208 -23.66 1.88 12.19
N GLY A 209 -24.73 2.56 12.62
CA GLY A 209 -24.65 3.80 13.39
C GLY A 209 -23.97 3.61 14.75
N ALA A 210 -24.20 2.47 15.42
CA ALA A 210 -23.52 2.12 16.67
C ALA A 210 -22.04 1.78 16.46
N MET A 211 -21.65 1.23 15.31
CA MET A 211 -20.25 0.91 14.99
C MET A 211 -19.46 2.11 14.47
N MET A 212 -20.10 3.11 13.84
CA MET A 212 -19.45 4.34 13.34
C MET A 212 -18.46 5.00 14.32
N PRO A 213 -18.73 5.21 15.61
CA PRO A 213 -17.76 5.82 16.54
C PRO A 213 -16.55 4.92 16.85
N LEU A 214 -16.61 3.62 16.59
CA LEU A 214 -15.50 2.68 16.83
C LEU A 214 -14.47 2.69 15.70
N PHE A 215 -14.87 2.98 14.46
CA PHE A 215 -13.99 2.97 13.29
C PHE A 215 -12.88 4.05 13.35
N PRO A 216 -13.16 5.34 13.64
CA PRO A 216 -12.13 6.38 13.67
C PRO A 216 -11.03 6.09 14.67
N ARG A 217 -11.38 5.53 15.84
CA ARG A 217 -10.40 5.23 16.90
C ARG A 217 -9.44 4.11 16.53
N ARG A 218 -9.90 3.13 15.75
CA ARG A 218 -9.04 2.02 15.30
C ARG A 218 -8.17 2.41 14.11
N ILE A 219 -8.76 3.08 13.12
CA ILE A 219 -8.03 3.53 11.91
C ILE A 219 -6.93 4.51 12.31
N ALA A 220 -7.27 5.55 13.10
CA ALA A 220 -6.28 6.51 13.57
C ALA A 220 -5.15 5.89 14.39
N ARG A 221 -5.39 4.78 15.11
CA ARG A 221 -4.34 4.12 15.88
C ARG A 221 -3.38 3.31 14.99
N ILE A 222 -3.92 2.59 13.99
CA ILE A 222 -3.12 1.78 13.07
C ILE A 222 -2.23 2.68 12.20
N ASP A 223 -2.77 3.79 11.72
CA ASP A 223 -2.04 4.70 10.85
C ASP A 223 -0.84 5.30 11.57
N VAL A 224 -1.00 5.74 12.83
CA VAL A 224 0.10 6.47 13.50
C VAL A 224 1.24 5.54 13.89
N TYR A 225 0.98 4.30 14.36
CA TYR A 225 2.06 3.33 14.60
C TYR A 225 2.80 2.96 13.32
N THR A 226 2.08 2.81 12.21
CA THR A 226 2.68 2.50 10.90
C THR A 226 3.54 3.65 10.41
N VAL A 227 3.07 4.90 10.55
CA VAL A 227 3.82 6.12 10.17
C VAL A 227 5.06 6.28 11.04
N ALA A 228 4.96 6.08 12.36
CA ALA A 228 6.10 6.18 13.27
C ALA A 228 7.14 5.10 13.00
N ALA A 229 6.71 3.85 12.80
CA ALA A 229 7.62 2.78 12.40
C ALA A 229 8.28 3.06 11.04
N GLY A 230 7.53 3.64 10.08
CA GLY A 230 8.07 4.08 8.80
C GLY A 230 9.19 5.11 8.96
N ARG A 231 8.97 6.15 9.76
CA ARG A 231 9.99 7.19 10.04
C ARG A 231 11.23 6.62 10.73
N LEU A 232 11.05 5.77 11.74
CA LEU A 232 12.17 5.13 12.42
C LEU A 232 12.97 4.18 11.51
N ARG A 233 12.31 3.50 10.56
CA ARG A 233 13.02 2.69 9.55
C ARG A 233 13.84 3.55 8.61
N VAL A 234 13.29 4.65 8.10
CA VAL A 234 14.05 5.61 7.29
C VAL A 234 15.26 6.13 8.07
N LEU A 235 15.09 6.46 9.35
CA LEU A 235 16.20 6.87 10.22
C LEU A 235 17.23 5.75 10.40
N SER A 236 16.80 4.48 10.53
CA SER A 236 17.69 3.32 10.60
C SER A 236 18.55 3.17 9.35
N ASP A 237 17.95 3.33 8.18
CA ASP A 237 18.65 3.22 6.89
C ASP A 237 19.69 4.33 6.76
N CYS A 238 19.35 5.57 7.11
CA CYS A 238 20.31 6.69 7.13
C CYS A 238 21.44 6.50 8.14
N LEU A 239 21.14 6.00 9.36
CA LEU A 239 22.16 5.69 10.37
C LEU A 239 23.13 4.61 9.89
N LYS A 240 22.60 3.59 9.21
CA LYS A 240 23.40 2.53 8.61
C LYS A 240 24.28 3.09 7.50
N GLU A 241 23.72 3.83 6.55
CA GLU A 241 24.48 4.41 5.44
C GLU A 241 25.58 5.36 5.94
N TYR A 242 25.27 6.23 6.90
CA TYR A 242 26.26 7.08 7.57
C TYR A 242 27.40 6.25 8.17
N SER A 243 27.07 5.16 8.90
CA SER A 243 28.07 4.29 9.50
C SER A 243 28.89 3.51 8.48
N ASP A 244 28.35 3.19 7.31
CA ASP A 244 29.11 2.55 6.22
C ASP A 244 30.12 3.54 5.62
N GLU A 245 29.76 4.81 5.49
CA GLU A 245 30.64 5.84 4.93
C GLU A 245 31.72 6.30 5.94
N HIS A 246 31.35 6.49 7.21
CA HIS A 246 32.24 7.06 8.23
C HIS A 246 32.93 6.01 9.11
N GLY A 247 32.53 4.74 9.01
CA GLY A 247 33.04 3.64 9.84
C GLY A 247 32.52 3.64 11.29
N ALA A 248 31.66 4.59 11.66
CA ALA A 248 31.03 4.69 12.97
C ALA A 248 29.65 5.37 12.86
N PHE A 249 28.75 5.07 13.80
CA PHE A 249 27.48 5.78 13.91
C PHE A 249 27.69 7.26 14.27
N PRO A 250 26.77 8.17 13.91
CA PRO A 250 26.95 9.60 14.16
C PRO A 250 26.99 9.90 15.67
N PRO A 251 27.69 10.95 16.11
CA PRO A 251 27.76 11.31 17.51
C PRO A 251 26.43 11.82 18.06
N SER A 252 25.51 12.28 17.20
CA SER A 252 24.14 12.64 17.56
C SER A 252 23.23 12.59 16.33
N LEU A 253 21.92 12.40 16.52
CA LEU A 253 20.95 12.43 15.42
C LEU A 253 20.94 13.77 14.66
N ARG A 254 21.27 14.88 15.33
CA ARG A 254 21.38 16.21 14.71
C ARG A 254 22.52 16.32 13.71
N SER A 255 23.55 15.48 13.84
CA SER A 255 24.65 15.44 12.87
C SER A 255 24.15 14.99 11.49
N LEU A 256 23.19 14.05 11.46
CA LEU A 256 22.54 13.62 10.21
C LEU A 256 21.79 14.76 9.52
N VAL A 257 21.15 15.65 10.28
CA VAL A 257 20.49 16.84 9.70
C VAL A 257 21.51 17.83 9.17
N ASN A 258 22.53 18.14 9.96
CA ASN A 258 23.55 19.13 9.60
C ASN A 258 24.31 18.75 8.31
N GLU A 259 24.50 17.45 8.09
CA GLU A 259 25.15 16.90 6.90
C GLU A 259 24.16 16.59 5.76
N GLY A 260 22.86 16.80 5.96
CA GLY A 260 21.84 16.65 4.92
C GLY A 260 21.40 15.21 4.62
N TRP A 261 21.69 14.26 5.51
CA TRP A 261 21.22 12.87 5.41
C TRP A 261 19.72 12.75 5.65
N ILE A 262 19.18 13.56 6.57
CA ILE A 262 17.77 13.59 6.92
C ILE A 262 17.28 15.02 7.07
N THR A 263 15.96 15.22 6.99
CA THR A 263 15.31 16.51 7.29
C THR A 263 14.96 16.63 8.77
N GLU A 264 14.87 17.86 9.29
CA GLU A 264 14.46 18.14 10.69
C GLU A 264 13.11 17.46 11.04
N ASP A 265 12.17 17.41 10.10
CA ASP A 265 10.87 16.73 10.27
C ASP A 265 10.97 15.25 10.67
N LEU A 266 12.10 14.58 10.38
CA LEU A 266 12.33 13.18 10.74
C LEU A 266 12.78 13.02 12.20
N LEU A 267 13.27 14.10 12.84
CA LEU A 267 13.59 14.13 14.27
C LEU A 267 12.35 14.38 15.15
N HIS A 268 11.19 14.63 14.53
CA HIS A 268 9.94 14.85 15.23
C HIS A 268 9.00 13.66 15.10
N SER A 269 8.36 13.32 16.20
CA SER A 269 7.40 12.23 16.25
C SER A 269 6.05 12.67 15.68
N PRO A 270 5.39 11.84 14.85
CA PRO A 270 4.06 12.16 14.31
C PRO A 270 2.97 12.19 15.40
N PHE A 271 3.26 11.70 16.62
CA PHE A 271 2.32 11.69 17.73
C PHE A 271 2.22 13.03 18.47
N VAL A 272 3.24 13.88 18.35
CA VAL A 272 3.33 15.13 19.12
C VAL A 272 2.59 16.24 18.33
N THR A 273 1.32 16.47 18.67
CA THR A 273 0.48 17.48 18.00
C THR A 273 0.83 18.92 18.37
N HIS A 274 1.55 19.11 19.47
CA HIS A 274 2.06 20.41 19.86
C HIS A 274 3.54 20.45 19.53
N LEU A 275 3.88 21.21 18.48
CA LEU A 275 5.22 21.71 18.20
C LEU A 275 5.71 22.52 19.41
N SER A 276 5.96 21.88 20.54
CA SER A 276 6.93 22.39 21.49
C SER A 276 8.20 22.56 20.69
N GLN A 277 8.88 23.69 20.85
CA GLN A 277 10.13 24.08 20.17
C GLN A 277 11.32 23.16 20.48
N ARG A 278 11.05 21.87 20.77
CA ARG A 278 12.05 20.86 21.03
C ARG A 278 12.74 20.54 19.72
N GLU A 279 14.04 20.34 19.84
CA GLU A 279 14.96 20.10 18.74
C GLU A 279 14.97 18.63 18.27
N CYS A 280 14.40 17.70 19.05
CA CYS A 280 14.30 16.28 18.75
C CYS A 280 13.26 15.63 19.69
N ASP A 281 12.50 14.65 19.23
CA ASP A 281 11.56 13.87 20.09
C ASP A 281 12.13 12.50 20.48
N TYR A 282 13.29 12.14 19.92
CA TYR A 282 13.92 10.83 20.07
C TYR A 282 15.19 10.92 20.92
N ALA A 283 15.36 9.97 21.82
CA ALA A 283 16.64 9.70 22.48
C ALA A 283 17.48 8.74 21.63
N TYR A 284 18.80 8.88 21.72
CA TYR A 284 19.75 8.15 20.88
C TYR A 284 20.86 7.53 21.73
N VAL A 285 21.19 6.27 21.46
CA VAL A 285 22.31 5.58 22.09
C VAL A 285 23.55 5.81 21.23
N ALA A 286 24.49 6.60 21.74
CA ALA A 286 25.75 6.87 21.09
C ALA A 286 26.76 5.74 21.34
N GLU A 287 27.90 5.82 20.64
CA GLU A 287 29.05 4.89 20.78
C GLU A 287 28.76 3.43 20.41
N LEU A 288 27.66 3.17 19.72
CA LEU A 288 27.39 1.87 19.11
C LEU A 288 28.34 1.62 17.92
N GLU A 289 28.58 0.34 17.65
CA GLU A 289 29.35 -0.17 16.52
C GLU A 289 28.48 -1.11 15.67
N ARG A 290 28.82 -1.26 14.39
CA ARG A 290 28.15 -2.19 13.48
C ARG A 290 28.18 -3.65 13.92
N SER A 291 29.22 -4.03 14.69
CA SER A 291 29.39 -5.37 15.24
C SER A 291 28.61 -5.62 16.51
N ASP A 292 27.97 -4.59 17.09
CA ASP A 292 27.16 -4.77 18.28
C ASP A 292 25.94 -5.67 18.01
N PRO A 293 25.38 -6.31 19.06
CA PRO A 293 24.21 -7.15 18.91
C PRO A 293 23.06 -6.42 18.21
N ALA A 294 22.51 -7.03 17.15
CA ALA A 294 21.46 -6.43 16.35
C ALA A 294 20.18 -6.08 17.13
N THR A 295 19.98 -6.70 18.30
CA THR A 295 18.85 -6.45 19.21
C THR A 295 19.09 -5.29 20.18
N TRP A 296 20.20 -4.55 20.05
CA TRP A 296 20.43 -3.38 20.91
C TRP A 296 19.66 -2.17 20.39
N PRO A 297 19.03 -1.38 21.28
CA PRO A 297 18.34 -0.17 20.90
C PRO A 297 19.33 0.90 20.44
N ILE A 298 19.02 1.58 19.34
CA ILE A 298 19.77 2.75 18.87
C ILE A 298 18.98 4.05 19.03
N VAL A 299 17.67 4.01 18.80
CA VAL A 299 16.78 5.17 18.93
C VAL A 299 15.52 4.77 19.69
N PHE A 300 15.02 5.62 20.57
CA PHE A 300 13.71 5.42 21.19
C PHE A 300 12.99 6.72 21.46
N ASP A 301 11.66 6.68 21.40
CA ASP A 301 10.81 7.84 21.61
C ASP A 301 10.91 8.35 23.05
N GLY A 302 10.82 9.67 23.23
CA GLY A 302 10.69 10.29 24.54
C GLY A 302 9.41 9.86 25.27
N THR A 303 9.45 9.89 26.61
CA THR A 303 8.30 9.58 27.50
C THR A 303 7.02 10.35 27.19
N HIS A 304 7.16 11.53 26.59
CA HIS A 304 6.08 12.47 26.33
C HIS A 304 5.38 12.23 24.99
N VAL A 305 5.92 11.35 24.15
CA VAL A 305 5.45 11.17 22.76
C VAL A 305 4.11 10.42 22.72
N HIS A 306 3.90 9.44 23.60
CA HIS A 306 2.69 8.61 23.60
C HIS A 306 1.90 8.78 24.90
N ASN A 307 0.64 9.20 24.78
CA ASN A 307 -0.24 9.43 25.93
C ASN A 307 -0.54 8.16 26.77
N ASN A 308 -0.31 6.98 26.21
CA ASN A 308 -0.53 5.69 26.88
C ASN A 308 0.74 5.10 27.50
N GLY A 309 1.87 5.81 27.45
CA GLY A 309 3.16 5.34 27.94
C GLY A 309 3.82 4.24 27.09
N THR A 310 3.28 3.93 25.91
CA THR A 310 3.98 3.10 24.93
C THR A 310 5.21 3.84 24.41
N ARG A 311 6.28 3.14 24.07
CA ARG A 311 7.45 3.70 23.39
C ARG A 311 7.75 2.92 22.14
N ALA A 312 8.08 3.63 21.07
CA ALA A 312 8.73 3.02 19.92
C ALA A 312 10.23 2.91 20.21
N VAL A 313 10.80 1.75 19.93
CA VAL A 313 12.22 1.45 20.06
C VAL A 313 12.72 0.93 18.73
N LEU A 314 13.69 1.61 18.14
CA LEU A 314 14.42 1.16 16.96
C LEU A 314 15.67 0.41 17.41
N GLU A 315 15.80 -0.83 16.97
CA GLU A 315 16.99 -1.65 17.20
C GLU A 315 18.02 -1.49 16.08
N LEU A 316 19.27 -1.85 16.34
CA LEU A 316 20.36 -1.86 15.34
C LEU A 316 20.03 -2.73 14.10
N SER A 317 19.24 -3.78 14.28
CA SER A 317 18.71 -4.61 13.20
C SER A 317 17.86 -3.82 12.19
N GLY A 318 17.26 -2.70 12.62
CA GLY A 318 16.23 -1.96 11.89
C GLY A 318 14.80 -2.37 12.27
N GLU A 319 14.64 -3.31 13.21
CA GLU A 319 13.34 -3.65 13.77
C GLU A 319 12.83 -2.51 14.66
N VAL A 320 11.52 -2.26 14.59
CA VAL A 320 10.85 -1.26 15.42
C VAL A 320 9.88 -1.97 16.35
N LEU A 321 10.15 -1.90 17.64
CA LEU A 321 9.32 -2.47 18.70
C LEU A 321 8.43 -1.39 19.30
N PHE A 322 7.20 -1.75 19.68
CA PHE A 322 6.30 -0.89 20.43
C PHE A 322 6.07 -1.51 21.81
N LEU A 323 6.75 -0.96 22.81
CA LEU A 323 6.77 -1.52 24.17
C LEU A 323 5.92 -0.65 25.09
N THR A 324 5.11 -1.27 25.95
CA THR A 324 4.48 -0.57 27.08
C THR A 324 5.54 -0.02 28.05
N ALA A 325 5.17 0.88 28.95
CA ALA A 325 6.11 1.45 29.92
C ALA A 325 6.84 0.38 30.76
N THR A 326 6.12 -0.68 31.16
CA THR A 326 6.68 -1.80 31.92
C THR A 326 7.62 -2.65 31.07
N GLU A 327 7.20 -3.03 29.86
CA GLU A 327 8.04 -3.80 28.92
C GLU A 327 9.31 -3.02 28.54
N TYR A 328 9.19 -1.70 28.34
CA TYR A 328 10.33 -0.84 28.06
C TYR A 328 11.32 -0.80 29.24
N ALA A 329 10.84 -0.68 30.47
CA ALA A 329 11.70 -0.65 31.65
C ALA A 329 12.48 -1.97 31.81
N GLU A 330 11.82 -3.11 31.60
CA GLU A 330 12.46 -4.43 31.61
C GLU A 330 13.48 -4.58 30.47
N TYR A 331 13.06 -4.26 29.24
CA TYR A 331 13.91 -4.31 28.04
C TYR A 331 15.15 -3.43 28.18
N TYR A 332 14.99 -2.18 28.59
CA TYR A 332 16.08 -1.22 28.74
C TYR A 332 17.00 -1.58 29.92
N GLY A 333 16.45 -2.15 31.00
CA GLY A 333 17.22 -2.70 32.11
C GLY A 333 18.13 -3.84 31.64
N ALA A 334 17.58 -4.82 30.93
CA ALA A 334 18.34 -5.94 30.38
C ALA A 334 19.42 -5.48 29.38
N PHE A 335 19.09 -4.52 28.51
CA PHE A 335 20.06 -3.88 27.62
C PHE A 335 21.19 -3.22 28.41
N THR A 336 20.88 -2.40 29.41
CA THR A 336 21.87 -1.65 30.19
C THR A 336 22.82 -2.59 30.96
N GLU A 337 22.29 -3.65 31.57
CA GLU A 337 23.11 -4.65 32.26
C GLU A 337 24.05 -5.37 31.29
N LYS A 338 23.54 -5.79 30.13
CA LYS A 338 24.34 -6.45 29.10
C LYS A 338 25.40 -5.53 28.50
N TYR A 339 25.02 -4.30 28.15
CA TYR A 339 25.94 -3.27 27.64
C TYR A 339 27.08 -3.03 28.64
N LYS A 340 26.76 -2.90 29.93
CA LYS A 340 27.76 -2.73 30.98
C LYS A 340 28.68 -3.94 31.14
N ALA A 341 28.14 -5.15 31.02
CA ALA A 341 28.95 -6.37 31.04
C ALA A 341 29.93 -6.43 29.85
N ASP A 342 29.47 -6.03 28.66
CA ASP A 342 30.25 -6.13 27.42
C ASP A 342 31.27 -4.98 27.26
N ARG A 343 30.90 -3.75 27.64
CA ARG A 343 31.71 -2.52 27.44
C ARG A 343 32.38 -2.00 28.71
N GLY A 344 31.98 -2.47 29.90
CA GLY A 344 32.51 -1.99 31.19
C GLY A 344 31.99 -0.62 31.64
N SER A 345 31.14 0.04 30.85
CA SER A 345 30.53 1.35 31.13
C SER A 345 29.01 1.30 30.91
N LEU A 346 28.29 2.31 31.40
CA LEU A 346 26.86 2.47 31.06
C LEU A 346 26.73 3.02 29.63
N PRO A 347 25.63 2.69 28.91
CA PRO A 347 25.39 3.24 27.57
C PRO A 347 25.27 4.77 27.63
N VAL A 348 25.89 5.45 26.67
CA VAL A 348 25.80 6.90 26.53
C VAL A 348 24.51 7.23 25.78
N VAL A 349 23.50 7.69 26.51
CA VAL A 349 22.22 8.09 25.92
C VAL A 349 22.15 9.61 25.79
N ILE A 350 22.03 10.07 24.56
CA ILE A 350 21.79 11.48 24.23
C ILE A 350 20.28 11.70 24.27
N LEU A 351 19.86 12.43 25.30
CA LEU A 351 18.47 12.82 25.47
C LEU A 351 18.18 14.09 24.67
N PRO A 352 16.93 14.26 24.18
CA PRO A 352 16.52 15.54 23.64
C PRO A 352 16.65 16.67 24.67
N PRO A 353 16.99 17.90 24.24
CA PRO A 353 17.05 19.03 25.16
C PRO A 353 15.68 19.28 25.81
N GLY A 354 15.66 19.35 27.16
CA GLY A 354 14.46 19.60 27.95
C GLY A 354 13.72 18.35 28.47
N LEU A 355 14.39 17.20 28.47
CA LEU A 355 14.09 15.99 29.25
C LEU A 355 15.19 15.76 30.27
#